data_AF-A0A1F6FKV7-F1
#
_entry.id   AF-A0A1F6FKV7-F1
#
_cell.length_a   1.000
_cell.length_b   1.000
_cell.length_c   1.000
_cell.angle_alpha   90.00
_cell.angle_beta   90.00
_cell.angle_gamma   90.00
#
_symmetry.space_group_name_H-M   'P 1'
#
loop_
_entity.id
_entity.type
_entity.pdbx_description
1 polymer ?
#
loop_
_entity_poly.entity_id
_entity_poly.type
_entity_poly.pdbx_seq_one_letter_code
_entity_poly.pdbx_strand_id
1 'polypeptide(L)'
;MSRVIFGALALVVLQVFVLYILGQPSICECDYIKVWEGVVLSSGNSQHLTDWYTFSHIIHGFLFYLGLWFFFPRLSIGIRFLLALGIEIGWEVFENTPIVIEHYRQQALAQGYIGDSIINSVMDTIAMVVGFLMAWKWPIFTVIVLGIGMEVFVGYSIRDNLALNVIGLLHQFEFIHV
;
A
#
# COMPACT_ATOMS: atom_id res chain seq x y z
N MET A 1 24.78 7.49 -2.29
CA MET A 1 23.90 7.44 -1.11
C MET A 1 23.12 8.75 -0.92
N SER A 2 23.79 9.89 -0.73
CA SER A 2 23.14 11.20 -0.46
C SER A 2 22.03 11.60 -1.47
N ARG A 3 22.25 11.44 -2.79
CA ARG A 3 21.23 11.79 -3.79
C ARG A 3 19.96 10.92 -3.74
N VAL A 4 20.09 9.64 -3.40
CA VAL A 4 18.95 8.70 -3.33
C VAL A 4 18.10 9.04 -2.11
N ILE A 5 18.75 9.31 -0.97
CA ILE A 5 18.04 9.72 0.25
C ILE A 5 17.28 11.03 0.01
N PHE A 6 17.93 12.02 -0.61
CA PHE A 6 17.25 13.28 -0.93
C PHE A 6 16.05 13.07 -1.87
N GLY A 7 16.21 12.26 -2.92
CA GLY A 7 15.12 11.94 -3.83
C GLY A 7 13.95 11.25 -3.13
N ALA A 8 14.24 10.31 -2.23
CA ALA A 8 13.21 9.60 -1.48
C ALA A 8 12.46 10.53 -0.52
N LEU A 9 13.17 11.37 0.22
CA LEU A 9 12.56 12.37 1.09
C LEU A 9 11.70 13.36 0.31
N ALA A 10 12.18 13.82 -0.85
CA ALA A 10 11.41 14.71 -1.71
C ALA A 10 10.11 14.06 -2.21
N LEU A 11 10.14 12.77 -2.55
CA LEU A 11 8.94 12.02 -2.96
C LEU A 11 7.94 11.85 -1.82
N VAL A 12 8.40 11.51 -0.60
CA VAL A 12 7.51 11.38 0.56
C VAL A 12 6.90 12.73 0.95
N VAL A 13 7.69 13.81 0.91
CA VAL A 13 7.15 15.17 1.11
C VAL A 13 6.11 15.53 0.06
N LEU A 14 6.33 15.12 -1.20
CA LEU A 14 5.35 15.29 -2.27
C LEU A 14 4.06 14.51 -1.99
N GLN A 15 4.16 13.24 -1.56
CA GLN A 15 3.01 12.42 -1.17
C GLN A 15 2.16 13.14 -0.12
N VAL A 16 2.79 13.53 1.00
CA VAL A 16 2.12 14.25 2.10
C VAL A 16 1.45 15.53 1.60
N PHE A 17 2.15 16.31 0.79
CA PHE A 17 1.63 17.58 0.28
C PHE A 17 0.42 17.38 -0.65
N VAL A 18 0.47 16.38 -1.54
CA VAL A 18 -0.64 16.09 -2.46
C VAL A 18 -1.85 15.56 -1.69
N LEU A 19 -1.67 14.62 -0.76
CA LEU A 19 -2.78 14.10 0.06
C LEU A 19 -3.43 15.20 0.90
N TYR A 20 -2.62 16.12 1.45
CA TYR A 20 -3.14 17.30 2.14
C TYR A 20 -4.00 18.18 1.22
N ILE A 21 -3.60 18.39 -0.04
CA ILE A 21 -4.40 19.13 -1.03
C ILE A 21 -5.69 18.38 -1.39
N LEU A 22 -5.63 17.05 -1.45
CA LEU A 22 -6.81 16.20 -1.66
C LEU A 22 -7.78 16.19 -0.47
N GLY A 23 -7.40 16.81 0.65
CA GLY A 23 -8.25 16.97 1.83
C GLY A 23 -8.18 15.80 2.81
N GLN A 24 -7.20 14.91 2.66
CA GLN A 24 -7.04 13.77 3.57
C GLN A 24 -6.63 14.23 4.98
N PRO A 25 -7.19 13.60 6.03
CA PRO A 25 -6.89 13.99 7.40
C PRO A 25 -5.45 13.59 7.74
N SER A 26 -4.76 14.39 8.56
CA SER A 26 -3.35 14.13 8.89
C SER A 26 -3.17 12.87 9.74
N ILE A 27 -4.14 12.58 10.59
CA ILE A 27 -4.28 11.39 11.42
C ILE A 27 -5.74 10.91 11.35
N CYS A 28 -6.06 9.75 11.92
CA CYS A 28 -7.45 9.30 12.05
C CYS A 28 -8.40 10.41 12.53
N GLU A 29 -9.57 10.53 11.91
CA GLU A 29 -10.65 11.44 12.37
C GLU A 29 -11.17 11.14 13.78
N CYS A 30 -10.76 10.01 14.35
CA CYS A 30 -11.03 9.59 15.71
C CYS A 30 -10.12 10.25 16.77
N ASP A 31 -9.23 11.17 16.38
CA ASP A 31 -8.32 11.93 17.25
C ASP A 31 -7.30 11.08 18.05
N TYR A 32 -7.07 9.83 17.65
CA TYR A 32 -6.02 8.97 18.21
C TYR A 32 -5.36 8.09 17.15
N ILE A 33 -4.17 7.58 17.49
CA ILE A 33 -3.40 6.70 16.62
C ILE A 33 -3.30 5.32 17.26
N LYS A 34 -3.66 4.28 16.51
CA LYS A 34 -3.35 2.88 16.84
C LYS A 34 -2.10 2.44 16.08
N VAL A 35 -1.36 1.54 16.70
CA VAL A 35 -0.30 0.80 16.00
C VAL A 35 -0.91 -0.16 15.00
N TRP A 36 -1.99 -0.85 15.37
CA TRP A 36 -2.66 -1.87 14.57
C TRP A 36 -4.18 -1.70 14.63
N GLU A 37 -4.84 -1.62 13.48
CA GLU A 37 -6.29 -1.75 13.33
C GLU A 37 -6.64 -3.16 12.86
N GLY A 38 -7.24 -3.96 13.75
CA GLY A 38 -7.59 -5.35 13.48
C GLY A 38 -9.06 -5.57 13.14
N VAL A 39 -9.92 -4.56 13.28
CA VAL A 39 -11.35 -4.71 13.03
C VAL A 39 -11.61 -4.54 11.54
N VAL A 40 -12.05 -5.62 10.89
CA VAL A 40 -12.24 -5.66 9.43
C VAL A 40 -13.30 -4.64 8.96
N LEU A 41 -14.49 -4.65 9.56
CA LEU A 41 -15.56 -3.71 9.25
C LEU A 41 -15.45 -2.48 10.16
N SER A 42 -14.46 -1.65 9.89
CA SER A 42 -14.13 -0.47 10.69
C SER A 42 -13.77 0.71 9.80
N SER A 43 -14.26 1.89 10.16
CA SER A 43 -13.80 3.15 9.59
C SER A 43 -12.38 3.52 10.04
N GLY A 44 -11.76 2.72 10.91
CA GLY A 44 -10.36 2.86 11.32
C GLY A 44 -9.35 2.23 10.35
N ASN A 45 -9.79 1.37 9.41
CA ASN A 45 -8.92 0.90 8.34
C ASN A 45 -8.50 2.09 7.49
N SER A 46 -7.26 2.07 7.01
CA SER A 46 -6.64 3.19 6.32
C SER A 46 -6.46 4.46 7.16
N GLN A 47 -6.71 4.44 8.47
CA GLN A 47 -6.61 5.65 9.31
C GLN A 47 -5.45 5.61 10.31
N HIS A 48 -4.88 4.44 10.56
CA HIS A 48 -3.91 4.18 11.63
C HIS A 48 -2.53 3.78 11.08
N LEU A 49 -1.57 3.47 11.95
CA LEU A 49 -0.20 3.18 11.48
C LEU A 49 -0.10 1.91 10.65
N THR A 50 -0.84 0.87 11.01
CA THR A 50 -0.91 -0.37 10.24
C THR A 50 -2.30 -1.00 10.38
N ASP A 51 -2.67 -1.76 9.37
CA ASP A 51 -3.90 -2.54 9.29
C ASP A 51 -3.73 -3.74 8.35
N TRP A 52 -4.82 -4.41 7.99
CA TRP A 52 -4.78 -5.58 7.13
C TRP A 52 -4.21 -5.33 5.74
N TYR A 53 -4.28 -4.11 5.20
CA TYR A 53 -3.75 -3.76 3.88
C TYR A 53 -2.26 -3.46 3.92
N THR A 54 -1.66 -3.19 5.09
CA THR A 54 -0.20 -3.11 5.25
C THR A 54 0.54 -4.32 4.66
N PHE A 55 -0.06 -5.52 4.72
CA PHE A 55 0.50 -6.72 4.08
C PHE A 55 0.57 -6.60 2.55
N SER A 56 -0.44 -6.00 1.92
CA SER A 56 -0.48 -5.70 0.49
C SER A 56 0.65 -4.76 0.09
N HIS A 57 0.94 -3.73 0.88
CA HIS A 57 2.05 -2.81 0.61
C HIS A 57 3.42 -3.49 0.74
N ILE A 58 3.62 -4.40 1.71
CA ILE A 58 4.84 -5.24 1.72
C ILE A 58 4.95 -6.05 0.43
N ILE A 59 3.84 -6.63 -0.06
CA ILE A 59 3.80 -7.36 -1.33
C ILE A 59 4.10 -6.44 -2.52
N HIS A 60 3.59 -5.20 -2.55
CA HIS A 60 3.98 -4.20 -3.57
C HIS A 60 5.49 -4.03 -3.62
N GLY A 61 6.14 -3.93 -2.45
CA GLY A 61 7.60 -3.85 -2.36
C GLY A 61 8.30 -5.05 -3.02
N PHE A 62 7.77 -6.27 -2.84
CA PHE A 62 8.27 -7.47 -3.51
C PHE A 62 8.08 -7.39 -5.03
N LEU A 63 6.87 -7.08 -5.47
CA LEU A 63 6.49 -7.03 -6.89
C LEU A 63 7.29 -5.96 -7.64
N PHE A 64 7.43 -4.76 -7.08
CA PHE A 64 8.17 -3.67 -7.71
C PHE A 64 9.66 -3.98 -7.80
N TYR A 65 10.27 -4.51 -6.73
CA TYR A 65 11.67 -4.92 -6.79
C TYR A 65 11.88 -5.99 -7.86
N LEU A 66 11.10 -7.07 -7.84
CA LEU A 66 11.26 -8.20 -8.77
C LEU A 66 11.00 -7.77 -10.21
N GLY A 67 9.96 -6.96 -10.45
CA GLY A 67 9.66 -6.39 -11.76
C GLY A 67 10.79 -5.49 -12.27
N LEU A 68 11.27 -4.55 -11.46
CA LEU A 68 12.37 -3.65 -11.85
C LEU A 68 13.70 -4.38 -12.00
N TRP A 69 13.92 -5.45 -11.23
CA TRP A 69 15.09 -6.32 -11.38
C TRP A 69 15.04 -7.10 -12.69
N PHE A 70 13.89 -7.67 -13.04
CA PHE A 70 13.70 -8.49 -14.25
C PHE A 70 13.71 -7.66 -15.53
N PHE A 71 12.90 -6.60 -15.61
CA PHE A 71 12.76 -5.78 -16.82
C PHE A 71 13.89 -4.76 -16.99
N PHE A 72 14.48 -4.29 -15.90
CA PHE A 72 15.54 -3.28 -15.92
C PHE A 72 16.81 -3.76 -15.19
N PRO A 73 17.46 -4.85 -15.66
CA PRO A 73 18.55 -5.51 -14.95
C PRO A 73 19.81 -4.63 -14.79
N ARG A 74 19.96 -3.59 -15.61
CA ARG A 74 21.11 -2.67 -15.59
C ARG A 74 20.95 -1.47 -14.64
N LEU A 75 19.75 -1.23 -14.09
CA LEU A 75 19.55 -0.12 -13.16
C LEU A 75 20.23 -0.40 -11.83
N SER A 76 20.83 0.65 -11.25
CA SER A 76 21.35 0.58 -9.88
C SER A 76 20.21 0.37 -8.90
N ILE A 77 20.51 -0.25 -7.75
CA ILE A 77 19.51 -0.49 -6.71
C ILE A 77 18.83 0.81 -6.23
N GLY A 78 19.59 1.92 -6.17
CA GLY A 78 19.05 3.22 -5.77
C GLY A 78 18.05 3.78 -6.77
N ILE A 79 18.24 3.56 -8.07
CA ILE A 79 17.25 3.98 -9.09
C ILE A 79 16.02 3.09 -9.01
N ARG A 80 16.19 1.76 -8.87
CA ARG A 80 15.05 0.86 -8.68
C ARG A 80 14.23 1.24 -7.46
N PHE A 81 14.90 1.59 -6.37
CA PHE A 81 14.25 2.05 -5.14
C PHE A 81 13.42 3.32 -5.37
N LEU A 82 13.99 4.34 -6.02
CA LEU A 82 13.25 5.57 -6.32
C LEU A 82 12.07 5.34 -7.28
N LEU A 83 12.20 4.42 -8.24
CA LEU A 83 11.11 4.05 -9.13
C LEU A 83 10.00 3.31 -8.38
N ALA A 84 10.33 2.31 -7.56
CA ALA A 84 9.36 1.60 -6.74
C ALA A 84 8.62 2.57 -5.79
N LEU A 85 9.36 3.47 -5.15
CA LEU A 85 8.80 4.51 -4.29
C LEU A 85 7.86 5.46 -5.05
N GLY A 86 8.24 5.87 -6.27
CA GLY A 86 7.38 6.71 -7.09
C GLY A 86 6.11 6.01 -7.59
N ILE A 87 6.19 4.69 -7.86
CA ILE A 87 5.02 3.88 -8.24
C ILE A 87 4.06 3.79 -7.05
N GLU A 88 4.56 3.45 -5.86
CA GLU A 88 3.74 3.35 -4.66
C GLU A 88 3.09 4.68 -4.31
N ILE A 89 3.86 5.77 -4.28
CA ILE A 89 3.31 7.10 -4.00
C ILE A 89 2.28 7.51 -5.06
N GLY A 90 2.51 7.14 -6.32
CA GLY A 90 1.54 7.35 -7.39
C GLY A 90 0.24 6.59 -7.15
N TRP A 91 0.33 5.36 -6.63
CA TRP A 91 -0.81 4.57 -6.20
C TRP A 91 -1.55 5.22 -5.03
N GLU A 92 -0.85 5.53 -3.94
CA GLU A 92 -1.41 6.19 -2.75
C GLU A 92 -2.17 7.47 -3.11
N VAL A 93 -1.60 8.31 -3.98
CA VAL A 93 -2.26 9.52 -4.46
C VAL A 93 -3.49 9.21 -5.31
N PHE A 94 -3.40 8.20 -6.18
CA PHE A 94 -4.50 7.81 -7.05
C PHE A 94 -5.68 7.20 -6.28
N GLU A 95 -5.39 6.32 -5.33
CA GLU A 95 -6.32 5.69 -4.39
C GLU A 95 -7.13 6.73 -3.62
N ASN A 96 -6.47 7.81 -3.20
CA ASN A 96 -7.07 8.90 -2.46
C ASN A 96 -7.77 9.97 -3.33
N THR A 97 -7.98 9.69 -4.62
CA THR A 97 -8.83 10.55 -5.47
C THR A 97 -10.31 10.28 -5.26
N PRO A 98 -11.21 11.27 -5.46
CA PRO A 98 -12.64 11.07 -5.27
C PRO A 98 -13.23 9.92 -6.10
N ILE A 99 -12.69 9.67 -7.30
CA ILE A 99 -13.14 8.61 -8.20
C ILE A 99 -12.87 7.24 -7.58
N VAL A 100 -11.66 7.03 -7.07
CA VAL A 100 -11.24 5.73 -6.54
C VAL A 100 -11.83 5.48 -5.16
N ILE A 101 -11.91 6.50 -4.29
CA ILE A 101 -12.62 6.41 -3.00
C ILE A 101 -14.08 5.99 -3.21
N GLU A 102 -14.78 6.64 -4.15
CA GLU A 102 -16.19 6.31 -4.41
C GLU A 102 -16.36 4.92 -5.00
N HIS A 103 -15.40 4.44 -5.80
CA HIS A 103 -15.37 3.06 -6.27
C HIS A 103 -15.17 2.06 -5.13
N TYR A 104 -14.19 2.31 -4.25
CA TYR A 104 -13.95 1.44 -3.09
C TYR A 104 -15.15 1.37 -2.16
N ARG A 105 -15.90 2.46 -1.96
CA ARG A 105 -17.14 2.46 -1.16
C ARG A 105 -18.22 1.49 -1.67
N GLN A 106 -18.16 1.09 -2.94
CA GLN A 106 -19.05 0.08 -3.49
C GLN A 106 -18.63 -1.36 -3.09
N GLN A 107 -17.46 -1.53 -2.47
CA GLN A 107 -16.98 -2.81 -1.97
C GLN A 107 -17.47 -3.03 -0.54
N ALA A 108 -17.87 -4.26 -0.20
CA ALA A 108 -18.56 -4.49 1.08
C ALA A 108 -17.65 -4.40 2.31
N LEU A 109 -16.32 -4.50 2.17
CA LEU A 109 -15.37 -4.24 3.26
C LEU A 109 -15.05 -2.76 3.49
N ALA A 110 -15.42 -1.85 2.58
CA ALA A 110 -15.07 -0.43 2.66
C ALA A 110 -16.03 0.40 3.55
N GLN A 111 -16.53 -0.20 4.63
CA GLN A 111 -17.53 0.43 5.49
C GLN A 111 -16.97 1.67 6.17
N GLY A 112 -17.49 2.85 5.78
CA GLY A 112 -17.03 4.12 6.30
C GLY A 112 -15.67 4.56 5.74
N TYR A 113 -15.24 3.97 4.62
CA TYR A 113 -14.00 4.36 3.95
C TYR A 113 -14.10 5.78 3.37
N ILE A 114 -13.10 6.59 3.67
CA ILE A 114 -13.01 8.00 3.26
C ILE A 114 -11.69 8.30 2.52
N GLY A 115 -10.95 7.27 2.13
CA GLY A 115 -9.54 7.39 1.80
C GLY A 115 -8.66 7.20 3.02
N ASP A 116 -7.36 7.26 2.82
CA ASP A 116 -6.35 7.06 3.84
C ASP A 116 -6.04 8.37 4.56
N SER A 117 -5.81 8.27 5.86
CA SER A 117 -5.15 9.37 6.55
C SER A 117 -3.71 9.51 6.04
N ILE A 118 -3.17 10.73 6.05
CA ILE A 118 -1.81 11.00 5.56
C ILE A 118 -0.79 10.12 6.30
N ILE A 119 -0.96 9.91 7.60
CA ILE A 119 -0.06 9.06 8.38
C ILE A 119 -0.13 7.59 7.94
N ASN A 120 -1.32 7.07 7.64
CA ASN A 120 -1.50 5.70 7.17
C ASN A 120 -0.84 5.51 5.80
N SER A 121 -1.19 6.37 4.83
CA SER A 121 -0.60 6.34 3.50
C SER A 121 0.94 6.42 3.48
N VAL A 122 1.53 7.22 4.40
CA VAL A 122 2.99 7.25 4.57
C VAL A 122 3.53 5.94 5.17
N MET A 123 2.80 5.34 6.10
CA MET A 123 3.16 4.05 6.69
C MET A 123 3.05 2.90 5.68
N ASP A 124 2.09 2.95 4.78
CA ASP A 124 1.95 2.01 3.67
C ASP A 124 3.09 2.14 2.67
N THR A 125 3.48 3.37 2.32
CA THR A 125 4.74 3.63 1.60
C THR A 125 5.96 3.04 2.34
N ILE A 126 6.03 3.15 3.67
CA ILE A 126 7.11 2.55 4.47
C ILE A 126 7.06 1.01 4.43
N ALA A 127 5.86 0.41 4.49
CA ALA A 127 5.67 -1.03 4.39
C ALA A 127 6.15 -1.55 3.02
N MET A 128 5.86 -0.84 1.94
CA MET A 128 6.42 -1.10 0.61
C MET A 128 7.94 -1.00 0.60
N VAL A 129 8.53 0.02 1.23
CA VAL A 129 9.99 0.12 1.37
C VAL A 129 10.58 -1.10 2.10
N VAL A 130 9.94 -1.56 3.18
CA VAL A 130 10.35 -2.78 3.90
C VAL A 130 10.30 -3.99 2.97
N GLY A 131 9.20 -4.17 2.24
CA GLY A 131 9.05 -5.22 1.24
C GLY A 131 10.17 -5.18 0.19
N PHE A 132 10.43 -4.02 -0.40
CA PHE A 132 11.49 -3.82 -1.38
C PHE A 132 12.87 -4.23 -0.84
N LEU A 133 13.18 -3.83 0.39
CA LEU A 133 14.46 -4.15 1.03
C LEU A 133 14.61 -5.64 1.31
N MET A 134 13.54 -6.31 1.77
CA MET A 134 13.50 -7.76 1.95
C MET A 134 13.73 -8.46 0.61
N ALA A 135 13.03 -8.04 -0.44
CA ALA A 135 13.16 -8.63 -1.77
C ALA A 135 14.56 -8.43 -2.39
N TRP A 136 15.21 -7.30 -2.08
CA TRP A 136 16.59 -7.05 -2.48
C TRP A 136 17.60 -7.92 -1.73
N LYS A 137 17.38 -8.21 -0.45
CA LYS A 137 18.36 -8.85 0.42
C LYS A 137 18.19 -10.36 0.56
N TRP A 138 16.98 -10.87 0.43
CA TRP A 138 16.68 -12.27 0.74
C TRP A 138 16.66 -13.16 -0.50
N PRO A 139 16.86 -14.47 -0.34
CA PRO A 139 16.70 -15.42 -1.44
C PRO A 139 15.30 -15.31 -2.05
N ILE A 140 15.20 -15.40 -3.38
CA ILE A 140 13.94 -15.26 -4.11
C ILE A 140 12.85 -16.22 -3.61
N PHE A 141 13.24 -17.43 -3.20
CA PHE A 141 12.31 -18.41 -2.63
C PHE A 141 11.65 -17.91 -1.35
N THR A 142 12.40 -17.25 -0.46
CA THR A 142 11.87 -16.65 0.77
C THR A 142 10.84 -15.57 0.46
N VAL A 143 11.14 -14.71 -0.52
CA VAL A 143 10.24 -13.63 -0.96
C VAL A 143 8.93 -14.20 -1.50
N ILE A 144 9.01 -15.22 -2.36
CA ILE A 144 7.85 -15.89 -2.93
C ILE A 144 6.99 -16.54 -1.84
N VAL A 145 7.61 -17.30 -0.93
CA VAL A 145 6.88 -17.97 0.17
C VAL A 145 6.20 -16.96 1.08
N LEU A 146 6.86 -15.85 1.40
CA LEU A 146 6.26 -14.80 2.22
C LEU A 146 5.13 -14.06 1.50
N GLY A 147 5.30 -13.73 0.22
CA GLY A 147 4.25 -13.10 -0.59
C GLY A 147 2.99 -13.94 -0.63
N ILE A 148 3.13 -15.22 -1.00
CA ILE A 148 2.00 -16.18 -1.00
C ILE A 148 1.44 -16.37 0.42
N GLY A 149 2.31 -16.47 1.42
CA GLY A 149 1.90 -16.63 2.82
C GLY A 149 1.04 -15.46 3.32
N MET A 150 1.41 -14.22 2.97
CA MET A 150 0.64 -13.02 3.31
C MET A 150 -0.71 -12.99 2.58
N GLU A 151 -0.74 -13.26 1.27
CA GLU A 151 -1.98 -13.37 0.48
C GLU A 151 -2.97 -14.39 1.08
N VAL A 152 -2.47 -15.57 1.44
CA VAL A 152 -3.27 -16.64 2.04
C VAL A 152 -3.71 -16.27 3.45
N PHE A 153 -2.83 -15.67 4.24
CA PHE A 153 -3.13 -15.28 5.61
C PHE A 153 -4.22 -14.22 5.68
N VAL A 154 -4.12 -13.15 4.89
CA VAL A 154 -5.10 -12.06 4.87
C VAL A 154 -6.40 -12.54 4.20
N GLY A 155 -6.30 -13.27 3.08
CA GLY A 155 -7.46 -13.88 2.42
C GLY A 155 -8.24 -14.86 3.31
N TYR A 156 -7.57 -15.57 4.20
CA TYR A 156 -8.23 -16.40 5.21
C TYR A 156 -8.83 -15.56 6.35
N SER A 157 -8.09 -14.56 6.84
CA SER A 157 -8.43 -13.82 8.05
C SER A 157 -9.58 -12.84 7.85
N ILE A 158 -9.58 -12.11 6.73
CA ILE A 158 -10.54 -11.03 6.47
C ILE A 158 -11.40 -11.26 5.23
N ARG A 159 -11.19 -12.37 4.52
CA ARG A 159 -11.87 -12.72 3.26
C ARG A 159 -11.58 -11.80 2.08
N ASP A 160 -10.56 -10.97 2.20
CA ASP A 160 -10.00 -10.13 1.15
C ASP A 160 -8.47 -10.22 1.17
N ASN A 161 -7.82 -9.84 0.07
CA ASN A 161 -6.37 -9.72 -0.07
C ASN A 161 -6.03 -8.85 -1.28
N LEU A 162 -4.75 -8.59 -1.54
CA LEU A 162 -4.34 -7.75 -2.66
C LEU A 162 -4.89 -8.27 -4.00
N ALA A 163 -4.88 -9.60 -4.24
CA ALA A 163 -5.41 -10.15 -5.48
C ALA A 163 -6.91 -9.87 -5.66
N LEU A 164 -7.71 -10.08 -4.60
CA LEU A 164 -9.15 -9.82 -4.61
C LEU A 164 -9.47 -8.32 -4.70
N ASN A 165 -8.70 -7.49 -4.01
CA ASN A 165 -8.82 -6.04 -4.05
C ASN A 165 -8.56 -5.48 -5.47
N VAL A 166 -7.48 -5.91 -6.14
CA VAL A 166 -7.18 -5.53 -7.54
C VAL A 166 -8.29 -6.00 -8.48
N ILE A 167 -8.81 -7.22 -8.29
CA ILE A 167 -9.94 -7.72 -9.07
C ILE A 167 -11.17 -6.81 -8.86
N GLY A 168 -11.52 -6.50 -7.62
CA GLY A 168 -12.65 -5.64 -7.27
C GLY A 168 -12.51 -4.21 -7.79
N LEU A 169 -11.28 -3.70 -7.90
CA LEU A 169 -11.02 -2.40 -8.52
C LEU A 169 -11.25 -2.42 -10.03
N LEU A 170 -10.79 -3.47 -10.72
CA LEU A 170 -10.94 -3.58 -12.18
C LEU A 170 -12.37 -3.95 -12.61
N HIS A 171 -12.99 -4.88 -11.88
CA HIS A 171 -14.35 -5.35 -12.16
C HIS A 171 -14.96 -6.03 -10.92
N GLN A 172 -16.06 -5.47 -10.42
CA GLN A 172 -16.83 -6.11 -9.36
C GLN A 172 -17.64 -7.27 -9.93
N PHE A 173 -17.18 -8.50 -9.67
CA PHE A 173 -17.92 -9.70 -10.03
C PHE A 173 -19.06 -9.95 -9.04
N GLU A 174 -20.26 -10.25 -9.55
CA GLU A 174 -21.46 -10.49 -8.73
C GLU A 174 -21.29 -11.64 -7.72
N PHE A 175 -20.38 -12.60 -7.93
CA PHE A 175 -20.15 -13.72 -7.00
C PHE A 175 -19.11 -13.43 -5.91
N ILE A 176 -18.38 -12.31 -6.00
CA ILE A 176 -17.44 -11.87 -4.96
C ILE A 176 -18.23 -10.96 -4.01
N HIS A 177 -19.02 -11.59 -3.14
CA HIS A 177 -19.62 -10.93 -1.98
C HIS A 177 -18.67 -11.11 -0.81
N VAL A 178 -17.70 -10.20 -0.67
CA VAL A 178 -16.89 -10.11 0.56
C VAL A 178 -17.48 -9.01 1.41
#